data_AF-A0A971UWD5-F1
#
_entry.id   AF-A0A971UWD5-F1
#
_cell.length_a   1.000
_cell.length_b   1.000
_cell.length_c   1.000
_cell.angle_alpha   90.00
_cell.angle_beta   90.00
_cell.angle_gamma   90.00
#
_symmetry.space_group_name_H-M   'P 1'
#
loop_
_entity.id
_entity.type
_entity.pdbx_description
1 polymer ?
#
loop_
_entity_poly.entity_id
_entity_poly.type
_entity_poly.pdbx_seq_one_letter_code
_entity_poly.pdbx_strand_id
1 'polypeptide(L)'
;MSFLLGLYEFAKNIILYQEAFITPIDRSDIVEIIKEIENITDSIDSVANITHMMCVSHVNESAQTLMGFVVDACVKLEELMKTLKNFKKEFKKINDLIIEINNIEEAGDKVYFTAMRNLFQYETDAKKIIIWQRLYDQLESALDKCEDVADIVQKIIVSKT
;
A
#
# COMPACT_ATOMS: atom_id res chain seq x y z
N MET A 1 1.82 -16.61 -6.97
CA MET A 1 0.64 -16.56 -7.87
C MET A 1 -0.68 -16.47 -7.10
N SER A 2 -0.91 -17.26 -6.05
CA SER A 2 -2.11 -17.15 -5.18
C SER A 2 -2.21 -15.84 -4.39
N PHE A 3 -1.07 -15.26 -4.00
CA PHE A 3 -1.01 -14.03 -3.21
C PHE A 3 -1.34 -12.75 -4.02
N LEU A 4 -0.83 -12.65 -5.25
CA LEU A 4 -1.14 -11.56 -6.18
C LEU A 4 -2.61 -11.56 -6.62
N LEU A 5 -3.20 -12.76 -6.79
CA LEU A 5 -4.64 -12.93 -6.98
C LEU A 5 -5.46 -12.42 -5.78
N GLY A 6 -4.94 -12.59 -4.56
CA GLY A 6 -5.57 -12.09 -3.34
C GLY A 6 -5.61 -10.56 -3.26
N LEU A 7 -4.51 -9.90 -3.64
CA LEU A 7 -4.42 -8.43 -3.69
C LEU A 7 -5.33 -7.85 -4.80
N TYR A 8 -5.36 -8.48 -5.97
CA TYR A 8 -6.23 -8.08 -7.07
C TYR A 8 -7.73 -8.19 -6.71
N GLU A 9 -8.16 -9.32 -6.11
CA GLU A 9 -9.53 -9.50 -5.63
C GLU A 9 -9.91 -8.49 -4.54
N PHE A 10 -8.96 -8.13 -3.68
CA PHE A 10 -9.16 -7.14 -2.64
C PHE A 10 -9.34 -5.71 -3.20
N ALA A 11 -8.48 -5.28 -4.12
CA ALA A 11 -8.63 -4.00 -4.82
C ALA A 11 -9.97 -3.90 -5.56
N LYS A 12 -10.40 -4.98 -6.20
CA LYS A 12 -11.68 -5.07 -6.92
C LYS A 12 -12.89 -4.93 -5.99
N ASN A 13 -12.79 -5.48 -4.78
CA ASN A 13 -13.86 -5.37 -3.78
C ASN A 13 -14.03 -3.94 -3.25
N ILE A 14 -12.98 -3.11 -3.24
CA ILE A 14 -13.09 -1.70 -2.85
C ILE A 14 -13.90 -0.90 -3.89
N ILE A 15 -13.68 -1.17 -5.19
CA ILE A 15 -14.37 -0.49 -6.30
C ILE A 15 -15.88 -0.80 -6.29
N LEU A 16 -16.27 -2.01 -5.88
CA LEU A 16 -17.68 -2.45 -5.84
C LEU A 16 -18.56 -1.69 -4.81
N TYR A 17 -17.98 -0.93 -3.88
CA TYR A 17 -18.76 -0.16 -2.90
C TYR A 17 -19.40 1.14 -3.44
N GLN A 18 -19.25 1.45 -4.72
CA GLN A 18 -19.77 2.67 -5.36
C GLN A 18 -21.32 2.79 -5.34
N GLU A 19 -22.09 1.70 -5.24
CA GLU A 19 -23.55 1.77 -5.40
C GLU A 19 -24.34 2.11 -4.11
N ALA A 20 -23.69 2.25 -2.96
CA ALA A 20 -24.39 2.37 -1.66
C ALA A 20 -24.13 3.68 -0.88
N PHE A 21 -23.64 4.74 -1.53
CA PHE A 21 -23.28 5.98 -0.84
C PHE A 21 -24.33 7.10 -1.05
N ILE A 22 -25.35 7.13 -0.18
CA ILE A 22 -26.02 8.38 0.21
C ILE A 22 -25.23 8.89 1.43
N THR A 23 -24.19 9.70 1.23
CA THR A 23 -23.19 9.95 2.30
C THR A 23 -22.78 11.40 2.55
N PRO A 24 -22.28 11.68 3.77
CA PRO A 24 -21.78 12.99 4.23
C PRO A 24 -20.38 13.40 3.73
N ILE A 25 -19.79 12.70 2.77
CA ILE A 25 -18.50 13.03 2.11
C ILE A 25 -18.81 13.44 0.67
N ASP A 26 -18.10 14.45 0.15
CA ASP A 26 -18.34 14.97 -1.19
C ASP A 26 -17.89 13.96 -2.26
N ARG A 27 -18.57 13.95 -3.41
CA ARG A 27 -18.24 13.03 -4.51
C ARG A 27 -16.81 13.22 -5.03
N SER A 28 -16.30 14.46 -5.03
CA SER A 28 -14.91 14.76 -5.40
C SER A 28 -13.92 14.02 -4.51
N ASP A 29 -14.16 14.02 -3.20
CA ASP A 29 -13.30 13.43 -2.19
C ASP A 29 -13.28 11.89 -2.34
N ILE A 30 -14.44 11.30 -2.65
CA ILE A 30 -14.55 9.86 -2.96
C ILE A 30 -13.74 9.49 -4.21
N VAL A 31 -13.81 10.32 -5.26
CA VAL A 31 -13.03 10.09 -6.49
C VAL A 31 -11.53 10.20 -6.23
N GLU A 32 -11.09 11.14 -5.40
CA GLU A 32 -9.69 11.29 -4.98
C GLU A 32 -9.19 10.03 -4.25
N ILE A 33 -9.96 9.53 -3.27
CA ILE A 33 -9.63 8.28 -2.56
C ILE A 33 -9.53 7.09 -3.52
N ILE A 34 -10.51 6.92 -4.42
CA ILE A 34 -10.52 5.79 -5.36
C ILE A 34 -9.28 5.81 -6.26
N LYS A 35 -8.91 6.99 -6.75
CA LYS A 35 -7.75 7.16 -7.61
C LYS A 35 -6.45 6.76 -6.90
N GLU A 36 -6.29 7.12 -5.63
CA GLU A 36 -5.09 6.69 -4.90
C GLU A 36 -5.09 5.20 -4.56
N ILE A 37 -6.25 4.60 -4.32
CA ILE A 37 -6.36 3.13 -4.16
C ILE A 37 -6.00 2.41 -5.48
N GLU A 38 -6.32 2.99 -6.63
CA GLU A 38 -5.88 2.48 -7.93
C GLU A 38 -4.34 2.48 -8.05
N ASN A 39 -3.67 3.55 -7.59
CA ASN A 39 -2.21 3.62 -7.60
C ASN A 39 -1.54 2.52 -6.74
N ILE A 40 -2.17 2.07 -5.64
CA ILE A 40 -1.70 0.90 -4.88
C ILE A 40 -1.74 -0.35 -5.75
N THR A 41 -2.83 -0.55 -6.48
CA THR A 41 -3.05 -1.72 -7.35
C THR A 41 -2.04 -1.73 -8.51
N ASP A 42 -1.81 -0.58 -9.15
CA ASP A 42 -0.80 -0.42 -10.20
C ASP A 42 0.61 -0.73 -9.70
N SER A 43 0.90 -0.36 -8.45
CA SER A 43 2.19 -0.63 -7.83
C SER A 43 2.40 -2.12 -7.57
N ILE A 44 1.37 -2.82 -7.09
CA ILE A 44 1.39 -4.28 -6.89
C ILE A 44 1.53 -5.02 -8.22
N ASP A 45 0.80 -4.60 -9.25
CA ASP A 45 0.92 -5.17 -10.59
C ASP A 45 2.32 -4.96 -11.16
N SER A 46 2.94 -3.82 -10.87
CA SER A 46 4.33 -3.54 -11.24
C SER A 46 5.31 -4.49 -10.52
N VAL A 47 5.12 -4.80 -9.23
CA VAL A 47 5.91 -5.83 -8.52
C VAL A 47 5.79 -7.18 -9.21
N ALA A 48 4.56 -7.59 -9.57
CA ALA A 48 4.31 -8.85 -10.27
C ALA A 48 5.02 -8.89 -11.64
N ASN A 49 4.89 -7.82 -12.42
CA ASN A 49 5.50 -7.69 -13.73
C ASN A 49 7.03 -7.72 -13.64
N ILE A 50 7.64 -6.98 -12.70
CA ILE A 50 9.09 -6.98 -12.48
C ILE A 50 9.58 -8.39 -12.12
N THR A 51 8.90 -9.06 -11.18
CA THR A 51 9.23 -10.43 -10.75
C THR A 51 9.23 -11.39 -11.95
N HIS A 52 8.22 -11.30 -12.80
CA HIS A 52 8.10 -12.13 -14.00
C HIS A 52 9.16 -11.78 -15.06
N MET A 53 9.24 -10.51 -15.47
CA MET A 53 10.14 -10.04 -16.53
C MET A 53 11.61 -10.28 -16.18
N MET A 54 11.98 -10.19 -14.89
CA MET A 54 13.36 -10.34 -14.44
C MET A 54 13.72 -11.76 -14.00
N CYS A 55 12.81 -12.73 -14.20
CA CYS A 55 13.01 -14.14 -13.88
C CYS A 55 13.39 -14.36 -12.40
N VAL A 56 12.75 -13.63 -11.48
CA VAL A 56 12.95 -13.81 -10.04
C VAL A 56 12.29 -15.13 -9.63
N SER A 57 13.09 -16.17 -9.39
CA SER A 57 12.60 -17.49 -9.00
C SER A 57 12.44 -17.66 -7.48
N HIS A 58 13.20 -16.91 -6.70
CA HIS A 58 13.18 -16.95 -5.24
C HIS A 58 13.21 -15.54 -4.66
N VAL A 59 12.28 -15.24 -3.76
CA VAL A 59 12.23 -13.97 -3.06
C VAL A 59 13.07 -14.03 -1.79
N ASN A 60 13.94 -13.05 -1.57
CA ASN A 60 14.78 -12.98 -0.37
C ASN A 60 13.99 -12.48 0.86
N GLU A 61 14.61 -12.56 2.04
CA GLU A 61 13.98 -12.21 3.31
C GLU A 61 13.52 -10.75 3.35
N SER A 62 14.34 -9.80 2.90
CA SER A 62 13.98 -8.37 2.90
C SER A 62 12.74 -8.09 2.04
N ALA A 63 12.67 -8.65 0.83
CA ALA A 63 11.50 -8.51 -0.03
C ALA A 63 10.27 -9.23 0.55
N GLN A 64 10.44 -10.37 1.21
CA GLN A 64 9.33 -11.04 1.92
C GLN A 64 8.77 -10.18 3.04
N THR A 65 9.64 -9.55 3.85
CA THR A 65 9.23 -8.65 4.92
C THR A 65 8.50 -7.41 4.37
N LEU A 66 9.03 -6.77 3.32
CA LEU A 66 8.37 -5.63 2.67
C LEU A 66 7.00 -6.01 2.11
N MET A 67 6.87 -7.16 1.45
CA MET A 67 5.56 -7.67 0.99
C MET A 67 4.58 -7.91 2.15
N GLY A 68 5.08 -8.35 3.31
CA GLY A 68 4.29 -8.48 4.53
C GLY A 68 3.70 -7.14 4.96
N PHE A 69 4.52 -6.10 5.03
CA PHE A 69 4.07 -4.75 5.37
C PHE A 69 3.06 -4.18 4.37
N VAL A 70 3.24 -4.40 3.07
CA VAL A 70 2.25 -4.01 2.06
C VAL A 70 0.89 -4.65 2.33
N VAL A 71 0.86 -5.94 2.69
CA VAL A 71 -0.39 -6.63 3.05
C VAL A 71 -1.00 -6.09 4.33
N ASP A 72 -0.19 -5.90 5.37
CA ASP A 72 -0.67 -5.37 6.66
C ASP A 72 -1.26 -3.97 6.47
N ALA A 73 -0.61 -3.10 5.69
CA ALA A 73 -1.12 -1.78 5.33
C ALA A 73 -2.44 -1.87 4.54
N CYS A 74 -2.54 -2.76 3.55
CA CYS A 74 -3.79 -2.98 2.80
C CYS A 74 -4.94 -3.42 3.72
N VAL A 75 -4.69 -4.33 4.67
CA VAL A 75 -5.70 -4.78 5.65
C VAL A 75 -6.19 -3.61 6.51
N LYS A 76 -5.27 -2.74 6.97
CA LYS A 76 -5.62 -1.55 7.74
C LYS A 76 -6.39 -0.52 6.92
N LEU A 77 -6.03 -0.34 5.65
CA LEU A 77 -6.79 0.49 4.72
C LEU A 77 -8.22 -0.04 4.50
N GLU A 78 -8.43 -1.36 4.42
CA GLU A 78 -9.79 -1.90 4.38
C GLU A 78 -10.63 -1.44 5.57
N GLU A 79 -10.03 -1.54 6.76
CA GLU A 79 -10.69 -1.21 8.01
C GLU A 79 -10.98 0.29 8.07
N LEU A 80 -10.04 1.11 7.59
CA LEU A 80 -10.19 2.56 7.44
C LEU A 80 -11.37 2.89 6.52
N MET A 81 -11.43 2.28 5.33
CA MET A 81 -12.51 2.52 4.35
C MET A 81 -13.89 2.08 4.88
N LYS A 82 -13.95 0.94 5.60
CA LYS A 82 -15.18 0.47 6.26
C LYS A 82 -15.63 1.43 7.36
N THR A 83 -14.70 1.96 8.13
CA THR A 83 -14.96 2.87 9.26
C THR A 83 -15.37 4.27 8.77
N LEU A 84 -14.83 4.72 7.64
CA LEU A 84 -15.09 6.03 7.03
C LEU A 84 -16.59 6.30 6.78
N LYS A 85 -17.40 5.25 6.55
CA LYS A 85 -18.86 5.33 6.43
C LYS A 85 -19.55 6.04 7.61
N ASN A 86 -18.96 5.93 8.81
CA ASN A 86 -19.48 6.50 10.06
C ASN A 86 -18.53 7.54 10.68
N PHE A 87 -17.74 8.26 9.88
CA PHE A 87 -16.61 9.07 10.37
C PHE A 87 -16.96 10.07 11.49
N LYS A 88 -18.16 10.66 11.48
CA LYS A 88 -18.60 11.60 12.52
C LYS A 88 -18.67 10.98 13.92
N LYS A 89 -18.88 9.66 14.01
CA LYS A 89 -18.93 8.90 15.28
C LYS A 89 -17.61 8.20 15.59
N GLU A 90 -16.89 7.81 14.55
CA GLU A 90 -15.70 6.95 14.64
C GLU A 90 -14.38 7.73 14.45
N PHE A 91 -14.38 9.05 14.61
CA PHE A 91 -13.22 9.92 14.35
C PHE A 91 -11.94 9.44 15.06
N LYS A 92 -12.05 9.02 16.33
CA LYS A 92 -10.92 8.48 17.08
C LYS A 92 -10.35 7.22 16.43
N LYS A 93 -11.23 6.27 16.08
CA LYS A 93 -10.83 5.01 15.43
C LYS A 93 -10.16 5.26 14.08
N ILE A 94 -10.67 6.24 13.31
CA ILE A 94 -10.07 6.63 12.03
C ILE A 94 -8.64 7.16 12.24
N ASN A 95 -8.42 8.05 13.21
CA ASN A 95 -7.07 8.53 13.51
C ASN A 95 -6.14 7.42 13.99
N ASP A 96 -6.63 6.51 14.84
CA ASP A 96 -5.83 5.37 15.32
C ASP A 96 -5.40 4.49 14.12
N LEU A 97 -6.30 4.23 13.16
CA LEU A 97 -5.98 3.46 11.95
C LEU A 97 -4.98 4.17 11.02
N ILE A 98 -5.09 5.49 10.85
CA ILE A 98 -4.13 6.28 10.07
C ILE A 98 -2.74 6.16 10.73
N ILE A 99 -2.64 6.36 12.04
CA ILE A 99 -1.38 6.20 12.78
C ILE A 99 -0.81 4.79 12.62
N GLU A 100 -1.64 3.75 12.66
CA GLU A 100 -1.19 2.37 12.42
C GLU A 100 -0.62 2.18 11.01
N ILE A 101 -1.23 2.77 9.98
CA ILE A 101 -0.73 2.69 8.59
C ILE A 101 0.64 3.39 8.47
N ASN A 102 0.78 4.62 8.99
CA ASN A 102 2.06 5.34 8.95
C ASN A 102 3.15 4.59 9.73
N ASN A 103 2.81 3.95 10.86
CA ASN A 103 3.78 3.11 11.59
C ASN A 103 4.24 1.87 10.77
N ILE A 104 3.34 1.30 9.96
CA ILE A 104 3.68 0.17 9.08
C ILE A 104 4.59 0.65 7.94
N GLU A 105 4.27 1.81 7.35
CA GLU A 105 5.12 2.48 6.35
C GLU A 105 6.52 2.71 6.93
N GLU A 106 6.63 3.40 8.06
CA GLU A 106 7.94 3.72 8.67
C GLU A 106 8.76 2.47 9.04
N ALA A 107 8.09 1.35 9.31
CA ALA A 107 8.74 0.07 9.56
C ALA A 107 9.25 -0.57 8.26
N GLY A 108 8.46 -0.52 7.19
CA GLY A 108 8.87 -0.95 5.86
C GLY A 108 10.02 -0.10 5.32
N ASP A 109 9.97 1.20 5.54
CA ASP A 109 10.97 2.17 5.11
C ASP A 109 12.36 1.84 5.70
N LYS A 110 12.41 1.50 6.99
CA LYS A 110 13.62 1.00 7.67
C LYS A 110 14.16 -0.29 7.07
N VAL A 111 13.28 -1.21 6.65
CA VAL A 111 13.66 -2.45 5.98
C VAL A 111 14.20 -2.16 4.59
N TYR A 112 13.56 -1.28 3.83
CA TYR A 112 14.01 -0.82 2.52
C TYR A 112 15.42 -0.24 2.59
N PHE A 113 15.68 0.73 3.48
CA PHE A 113 17.01 1.34 3.62
C PHE A 113 18.09 0.31 3.98
N THR A 114 17.77 -0.61 4.88
CA THR A 114 18.70 -1.68 5.28
C THR A 114 18.97 -2.63 4.13
N ALA A 115 17.93 -3.02 3.38
CA ALA A 115 18.03 -3.91 2.24
C ALA A 115 18.85 -3.27 1.11
N MET A 116 18.61 -2.00 0.81
CA MET A 116 19.32 -1.23 -0.21
C MET A 116 20.80 -1.07 0.14
N ARG A 117 21.09 -0.71 1.41
CA ARG A 117 22.48 -0.63 1.89
C ARG A 117 23.20 -1.96 1.75
N ASN A 118 22.59 -3.05 2.21
CA ASN A 118 23.18 -4.38 2.13
C ASN A 118 23.40 -4.83 0.68
N LEU A 119 22.46 -4.52 -0.21
CA LEU A 119 22.56 -4.83 -1.64
C LEU A 119 23.81 -4.20 -2.25
N PHE A 120 24.00 -2.89 -2.07
CA PHE A 120 25.16 -2.17 -2.62
C PHE A 120 26.46 -2.42 -1.88
N GLN A 121 26.41 -2.89 -0.62
CA GLN A 121 27.61 -3.20 0.15
C GLN A 121 28.19 -4.58 -0.17
N TYR A 122 27.34 -5.59 -0.38
CA TYR A 122 27.78 -6.99 -0.39
C TYR A 122 27.57 -7.71 -1.73
N GLU A 123 26.58 -7.32 -2.54
CA GLU A 123 26.37 -7.96 -3.84
C GLU A 123 27.33 -7.39 -4.88
N THR A 124 27.89 -8.26 -5.72
CA THR A 124 28.87 -7.88 -6.76
C THR A 124 28.34 -8.15 -8.16
N ASP A 125 27.32 -9.00 -8.29
CA ASP A 125 26.64 -9.26 -9.54
C ASP A 125 25.73 -8.08 -9.90
N ALA A 126 26.16 -7.28 -10.87
CA ALA A 126 25.41 -6.13 -11.36
C ALA A 126 23.99 -6.48 -11.82
N LYS A 127 23.76 -7.68 -12.38
CA LYS A 127 22.42 -8.12 -12.76
C LYS A 127 21.53 -8.25 -11.54
N LYS A 128 22.03 -8.86 -10.46
CA LYS A 128 21.27 -8.98 -9.21
C LYS A 128 21.01 -7.64 -8.55
N ILE A 129 21.99 -6.73 -8.56
CA ILE A 129 21.81 -5.37 -8.04
C ILE A 129 20.64 -4.69 -8.74
N ILE A 130 20.62 -4.70 -10.08
CA ILE A 130 19.53 -4.08 -10.87
C ILE A 130 18.17 -4.70 -10.53
N ILE A 131 18.10 -6.04 -10.42
CA ILE A 131 16.85 -6.75 -10.15
C ILE A 131 16.31 -6.40 -8.76
N TRP A 132 17.15 -6.53 -7.73
CA TRP A 132 16.71 -6.32 -6.35
C TRP A 132 16.44 -4.87 -6.04
N GLN A 133 17.24 -3.93 -6.58
CA GLN A 133 16.96 -2.51 -6.46
C GLN A 133 15.55 -2.20 -6.97
N ARG A 134 15.23 -2.59 -8.21
CA ARG A 134 13.90 -2.35 -8.78
C ARG A 134 12.76 -3.00 -8.00
N LEU A 135 12.99 -4.19 -7.46
CA LEU A 135 11.96 -4.87 -6.66
C LEU A 135 11.74 -4.17 -5.32
N TYR A 136 12.81 -3.73 -4.65
CA TYR A 136 12.70 -2.98 -3.41
C TYR A 136 12.05 -1.62 -3.61
N ASP A 137 12.46 -0.87 -4.64
CA ASP A 137 11.86 0.42 -5.00
C ASP A 137 10.36 0.26 -5.25
N GLN A 138 9.94 -0.81 -5.94
CA GLN A 138 8.53 -1.00 -6.24
C GLN A 138 7.70 -1.49 -5.04
N LEU A 139 8.30 -2.25 -4.13
CA LEU A 139 7.65 -2.69 -2.89
C LEU A 139 7.49 -1.53 -1.91
N GLU A 140 8.50 -0.68 -1.78
CA GLU A 140 8.44 0.56 -0.99
C GLU A 140 7.39 1.51 -1.60
N SER A 141 7.39 1.69 -2.93
CA SER A 141 6.37 2.51 -3.58
C SER A 141 4.94 2.01 -3.34
N ALA A 142 4.71 0.69 -3.32
CA ALA A 142 3.38 0.15 -2.98
C ALA A 142 2.97 0.45 -1.53
N LEU A 143 3.94 0.52 -0.62
CA LEU A 143 3.70 0.83 0.79
C LEU A 143 3.45 2.32 1.02
N ASP A 144 4.25 3.19 0.40
CA ASP A 144 4.08 4.65 0.35
C ASP A 144 2.68 5.02 -0.19
N LYS A 145 2.23 4.35 -1.25
CA LYS A 145 0.86 4.56 -1.78
C LYS A 145 -0.24 4.15 -0.80
N CYS A 146 0.05 3.26 0.16
CA CYS A 146 -0.91 2.96 1.22
C CYS A 146 -1.00 4.12 2.23
N GLU A 147 0.12 4.75 2.57
CA GLU A 147 0.16 5.96 3.40
C GLU A 147 -0.56 7.13 2.70
N ASP A 148 -0.32 7.36 1.41
CA ASP A 148 -0.97 8.41 0.63
C ASP A 148 -2.51 8.38 0.74
N VAL A 149 -3.10 7.17 0.70
CA VAL A 149 -4.54 7.00 0.90
C VAL A 149 -4.96 7.40 2.32
N ALA A 150 -4.19 7.02 3.34
CA ALA A 150 -4.47 7.38 4.73
C ALA A 150 -4.39 8.91 4.93
N ASP A 151 -3.41 9.57 4.32
CA ASP A 151 -3.20 11.01 4.37
C ASP A 151 -4.34 11.78 3.69
N ILE A 152 -4.81 11.31 2.54
CA ILE A 152 -5.98 11.91 1.87
C ILE A 152 -7.23 11.76 2.73
N VAL A 153 -7.44 10.58 3.33
CA VAL A 153 -8.56 10.37 4.26
C VAL A 153 -8.45 11.34 5.43
N GLN A 154 -7.26 11.49 6.03
CA GLN A 154 -7.00 12.43 7.12
C GLN A 154 -7.36 13.87 6.72
N LYS A 155 -6.88 14.32 5.57
CA LYS A 155 -7.15 15.65 5.02
C LYS A 155 -8.66 15.88 4.82
N ILE A 156 -9.36 14.90 4.26
CA ILE A 156 -10.82 14.97 4.06
C ILE A 156 -11.51 15.10 5.41
N ILE A 157 -11.26 14.23 6.39
CA ILE A 157 -11.97 14.26 7.68
C ILE A 157 -11.71 15.56 8.46
N VAL A 158 -10.50 16.11 8.41
CA VAL A 158 -10.15 17.38 9.05
C VAL A 158 -10.90 18.54 8.39
N SER A 159 -11.08 18.50 7.06
CA SER A 159 -11.84 19.55 6.36
C SER A 159 -13.35 19.54 6.64
N LYS A 160 -13.90 18.42 7.13
CA LYS A 160 -15.35 18.24 7.42
C LYS A 160 -15.67 18.29 8.92
N THR A 161 -14.67 18.52 9.77
CA THR A 161 -14.81 18.69 11.22
C THR A 161 -14.84 20.18 11.56
#